data_AF-A0A366LUV8-F1
#
_entry.id   AF-A0A366LUV8-F1
#
_cell.length_a   1.000
_cell.length_b   1.000
_cell.length_c   1.000
_cell.angle_alpha   90.00
_cell.angle_beta   90.00
_cell.angle_gamma   90.00
#
_symmetry.space_group_name_H-M   'P 1'
#
loop_
_entity.id
_entity.type
_entity.pdbx_description
1 polymer ?
#
loop_
_entity_poly.entity_id
_entity_poly.type
_entity_poly.pdbx_seq_one_letter_code
_entity_poly.pdbx_strand_id
1 'polypeptide(L)' 'MDELSPSERAHLAAIESTYPGWHIYIRDGWWWASKHVPPTREQKAAGALSEFARQGPYELVAALTVQLGILARMGAA' A
#
# COMPACT_ATOMS: atom_id res chain seq x y z
N MET A 1 -19.83 -5.87 -3.30
CA MET A 1 -18.47 -5.57 -3.76
C MET A 1 -18.65 -4.84 -5.06
N ASP A 2 -18.34 -3.55 -5.10
CA ASP A 2 -18.45 -2.79 -6.35
C ASP A 2 -17.63 -3.50 -7.42
N GLU A 3 -18.23 -3.67 -8.60
CA GLU A 3 -17.56 -4.35 -9.69
C GLU A 3 -16.42 -3.47 -10.20
N LEU A 4 -15.19 -3.91 -9.98
CA LEU A 4 -14.00 -3.20 -10.45
C LEU A 4 -14.03 -3.08 -11.97
N SER A 5 -13.67 -1.91 -12.49
CA SER A 5 -13.39 -1.75 -13.91
C SER A 5 -12.14 -2.56 -14.32
N PRO A 6 -11.99 -2.92 -15.61
CA PRO A 6 -10.76 -3.54 -16.11
C PRO A 6 -9.49 -2.72 -15.82
N SER A 7 -9.60 -1.39 -15.87
CA SER A 7 -8.48 -0.49 -15.55
C SER A 7 -8.08 -0.57 -14.08
N GLU A 8 -9.05 -0.59 -13.17
CA GLU A 8 -8.78 -0.74 -11.73
C GLU A 8 -8.13 -2.09 -11.43
N ARG A 9 -8.64 -3.17 -12.02
CA ARG A 9 -8.03 -4.51 -11.89
C ARG A 9 -6.58 -4.53 -12.36
N ALA A 10 -6.29 -3.91 -13.51
CA ALA A 10 -4.93 -3.83 -14.04
C ALA A 10 -3.99 -3.04 -13.11
N HIS A 11 -4.45 -1.90 -12.57
CA HIS A 11 -3.68 -1.11 -11.61
C HIS A 11 -3.45 -1.87 -10.30
N LEU A 12 -4.47 -2.53 -9.74
CA LEU A 12 -4.31 -3.33 -8.52
C LEU A 12 -3.21 -4.40 -8.70
N ALA A 13 -3.27 -5.19 -9.77
CA ALA A 13 -2.27 -6.21 -10.05
C ALA A 13 -0.85 -5.63 -10.26
N ALA A 14 -0.74 -4.50 -10.96
CA ALA A 14 0.54 -3.82 -11.15
C ALA A 14 1.13 -3.28 -9.84
N ILE A 15 0.30 -2.73 -8.95
CA ILE A 15 0.76 -2.23 -7.65
C ILE A 15 1.15 -3.39 -6.75
N GLU A 16 0.33 -4.44 -6.63
CA GLU A 16 0.65 -5.61 -5.78
C GLU A 16 1.95 -6.31 -6.22
N SER A 17 2.17 -6.46 -7.53
CA SER A 17 3.45 -7.01 -8.04
C SER A 17 4.65 -6.13 -7.75
N THR A 18 4.47 -4.79 -7.69
CA THR A 18 5.55 -3.84 -7.36
C THR A 18 5.83 -3.79 -5.85
N TYR A 19 4.81 -4.03 -5.03
CA TYR A 19 4.86 -3.90 -3.57
C TYR A 19 4.38 -5.19 -2.88
N PRO A 20 5.12 -6.32 -2.98
CA PRO A 20 4.64 -7.65 -2.58
C PRO A 20 4.33 -7.82 -1.07
N GLY A 21 4.78 -6.88 -0.23
CA GLY A 21 4.45 -6.86 1.21
C GLY A 21 3.09 -6.24 1.53
N TRP A 22 2.32 -5.84 0.53
CA TRP A 22 1.07 -5.12 0.66
C TRP A 22 -0.04 -5.79 -0.14
N HIS A 23 -1.22 -5.86 0.46
CA HIS A 23 -2.48 -6.16 -0.21
C HIS A 23 -3.16 -4.85 -0.61
N ILE A 24 -3.62 -4.76 -1.86
CA ILE A 24 -4.23 -3.55 -2.40
C ILE A 24 -5.69 -3.84 -2.75
N TYR A 25 -6.61 -2.97 -2.32
CA TYR A 25 -8.04 -3.14 -2.60
C TYR A 25 -8.75 -1.79 -2.73
N ILE A 26 -9.92 -1.78 -3.36
CA ILE A 26 -10.79 -0.61 -3.43
C ILE A 26 -11.99 -0.82 -2.53
N ARG A 27 -12.31 0.17 -1.70
CA ARG A 27 -13.50 0.19 -0.84
C ARG A 27 -14.07 1.60 -0.78
N ASP A 28 -15.37 1.73 -1.09
CA ASP A 28 -16.12 2.99 -1.11
C ASP A 28 -15.44 4.07 -2.00
N GLY A 29 -14.89 3.66 -3.14
CA GLY A 29 -14.17 4.54 -4.08
C GLY A 29 -12.75 4.93 -3.65
N TRP A 30 -12.28 4.48 -2.48
CA TRP A 30 -10.92 4.71 -2.02
C TRP A 30 -10.01 3.54 -2.29
N TRP A 31 -8.76 3.83 -2.60
CA TRP A 31 -7.70 2.85 -2.76
C TRP A 31 -7.01 2.62 -1.43
N TRP A 32 -7.02 1.38 -0.96
CA TRP A 32 -6.44 0.96 0.31
C TRP A 32 -5.21 0.11 0.07
N ALA A 33 -4.22 0.27 0.95
CA ALA A 33 -3.08 -0.62 1.06
C ALA A 33 -3.00 -1.13 2.51
N SER A 34 -2.96 -2.45 2.68
CA SER A 34 -2.82 -3.11 3.98
C SER A 34 -1.60 -4.02 3.98
N LYS A 35 -0.74 -3.88 4.98
CA LYS A 35 0.54 -4.61 5.03
C LYS A 35 0.29 -6.05 5.47
N HIS A 36 0.83 -7.03 4.75
CA HIS A 36 0.66 -8.45 5.07
C HIS A 36 1.16 -8.80 6.48
N VAL A 37 2.31 -8.22 6.86
CA VAL A 37 2.87 -8.33 8.20
C VAL A 37 2.80 -6.95 8.86
N PRO A 38 2.06 -6.79 9.97
CA PRO A 38 1.98 -5.53 10.68
C PRO A 38 3.39 -5.01 11.07
N PRO A 39 3.66 -3.69 10.97
CA PRO A 39 4.95 -3.16 11.36
C PRO A 39 5.22 -3.35 12.86
N THR A 40 6.50 -3.55 13.21
CA THR A 40 6.95 -3.62 14.62
C THR A 40 6.74 -2.27 15.33
N ARG A 41 6.91 -2.24 16.66
CA ARG A 41 6.81 -0.99 17.43
C ARG A 41 7.83 0.06 16.96
N GLU A 42 9.05 -0.38 16.68
CA GLU A 42 10.13 0.49 16.16
C GLU A 42 9.79 1.03 14.78
N GLN A 43 9.26 0.18 13.89
CA GLN A 43 8.86 0.61 12.54
C GLN A 43 7.71 1.60 12.59
N LYS A 44 6.71 1.38 13.47
CA LYS A 44 5.64 2.34 13.71
C LYS A 44 6.16 3.67 14.24
N ALA A 45 7.13 3.64 15.16
CA ALA A 45 7.76 4.86 15.67
C ALA A 45 8.52 5.63 14.57
N ALA A 46 9.03 4.94 13.55
CA ALA A 46 9.64 5.54 12.37
C ALA A 46 8.61 6.01 11.30
N GLY A 47 7.30 5.81 11.54
CA GLY A 47 6.22 6.25 10.65
C GLY A 47 5.71 5.17 9.69
N ALA A 48 6.11 3.90 9.86
CA ALA A 48 5.54 2.82 9.07
C ALA A 48 4.07 2.55 9.46
N LEU A 49 3.21 2.50 8.45
CA LEU A 49 1.77 2.28 8.60
C LEU A 49 1.44 0.79 8.40
N SER A 50 0.43 0.30 9.11
CA SER A 50 -0.14 -1.03 8.84
C SER A 50 -1.18 -1.00 7.73
N GLU A 51 -1.90 0.11 7.60
CA GLU A 51 -2.95 0.30 6.61
C GLU A 51 -3.14 1.79 6.32
N PHE A 52 -3.45 2.16 5.09
CA PHE A 52 -3.82 3.53 4.71
C PHE A 52 -4.62 3.57 3.41
N ALA A 53 -5.35 4.67 3.22
CA ALA A 53 -6.16 4.93 2.03
C ALA A 53 -5.70 6.18 1.26
N ARG A 54 -5.90 6.18 -0.06
CA ARG A 54 -5.71 7.32 -0.96
C ARG A 54 -6.84 7.38 -2.00
N GLN A 55 -7.00 8.56 -2.61
CA GLN A 55 -8.06 8.83 -3.57
C GLN A 55 -7.90 8.06 -4.89
N GLY A 56 -6.67 7.72 -5.25
CA GLY A 56 -6.38 7.07 -6.52
C GLY A 56 -5.12 6.20 -6.47
N PRO A 57 -4.86 5.46 -7.56
CA PRO A 57 -3.75 4.53 -7.65
C PRO A 57 -2.39 5.24 -7.60
N TYR A 58 -2.27 6.44 -8.20
CA TYR A 58 -1.01 7.18 -8.23
C TYR A 58 -0.61 7.72 -6.86
N GLU A 59 -1.57 8.28 -6.13
CA GLU A 59 -1.35 8.75 -4.75
C GLU A 59 -1.03 7.56 -3.83
N LEU A 60 -1.64 6.40 -4.07
CA LEU A 60 -1.34 5.18 -3.33
C LEU A 60 0.11 4.71 -3.58
N VAL A 61 0.54 4.67 -4.84
CA VAL A 61 1.92 4.31 -5.22
C VAL A 61 2.94 5.27 -4.58
N ALA A 62 2.69 6.58 -4.62
CA ALA A 62 3.57 7.56 -3.98
C ALA A 62 3.69 7.31 -2.47
N ALA A 63 2.58 7.02 -1.79
CA ALA A 63 2.57 6.69 -0.37
C ALA A 63 3.28 5.36 -0.08
N LEU A 64 3.11 4.32 -0.91
CA LEU A 64 3.83 3.06 -0.81
C LEU A 64 5.34 3.24 -0.97
N THR A 65 5.78 4.10 -1.89
CA THR A 65 7.20 4.45 -2.05
C THR A 65 7.78 5.09 -0.78
N VAL A 66 7.01 5.97 -0.11
CA VAL A 66 7.42 6.54 1.18
C VAL A 66 7.56 5.44 2.24
N GLN A 67 6.61 4.51 2.32
CA GLN A 67 6.67 3.39 3.25
C GLN A 67 7.89 2.49 3.01
N LEU A 68 8.20 2.19 1.75
CA LEU A 68 9.41 1.45 1.38
C LEU A 68 10.67 2.20 1.83
N GLY A 69 10.73 3.52 1.63
CA GLY A 69 11.85 4.34 2.07
C GLY A 69 12.03 4.39 3.59
N ILE A 70 10.95 4.35 4.37
CA ILE A 70 11.02 4.25 5.85
C ILE A 70 11.66 2.92 6.23
N LEU A 71 11.13 1.81 5.70
CA LEU A 71 11.61 0.47 6.02
C LEU A 71 13.05 0.22 5.56
N ALA A 72 13.43 0.73 4.38
CA ALA A 72 14.79 0.63 3.86
C ALA A 72 15.82 1.31 4.78
N ARG A 73 15.50 2.50 5.32
CA ARG A 73 16.35 3.20 6.29
C ARG A 73 16.52 2.44 7.61
N MET A 74 15.60 1.54 7.91
CA MET A 74 15.65 0.67 9.08
C MET A 74 16.28 -0.70 8.80
N GLY A 75 16.71 -0.98 7.57
CA GLY A 75 17.23 -2.30 7.18
C GLY A 75 16.16 -3.39 7.09
N ALA A 76 14.90 -3.02 6.85
CA ALA A 76 13.73 -3.90 6.87
C ALA A 76 12.93 -3.88 5.55
N ALA A 77 13.55 -3.45 4.45
CA ALA A 77 12.94 -3.43 3.12
C ALA A 77 13.00 -4.80 2.43
#